data_AF-A0A6A3IM05-F1
#
_entry.id   AF-A0A6A3IM05-F1
#
_cell.length_a   1.000
_cell.length_b   1.000
_cell.length_c   1.000
_cell.angle_alpha   90.00
_cell.angle_beta   90.00
_cell.angle_gamma   90.00
#
_symmetry.space_group_name_H-M   'P 1'
#
loop_
_entity.id
_entity.type
_entity.pdbx_description
1 polymer ?
#
loop_
_entity_poly.entity_id
_entity_poly.type
_entity_poly.pdbx_seq_one_letter_code
_entity_poly.pdbx_strand_id
1 'polypeptide(L)'
;MQLATLSRWNPFAAPPPPPESTSLLGRMQDIATHELESSRALLSDFQDFIQQGNMLDLAVGLILGSRFSAILNSLVVDIVSPITSLLSARDAGAVTINYGLFVENVTDFLINAVFLFFAVKKVFEIVFKRNFLVKKQCPYCKEFVKGNATRCKHCGSNIDFPPSSRGV
;
A
#
# COMPACT_ATOMS: atom_id res chain seq x y z
N MET A 1 75.29 19.28 -22.93
CA MET A 1 73.92 18.92 -23.39
C MET A 1 73.16 18.42 -22.17
N GLN A 2 72.07 19.00 -21.65
CA GLN A 2 71.19 20.08 -22.08
C GLN A 2 70.62 20.79 -20.82
N LEU A 3 70.70 22.11 -20.81
CA LEU A 3 70.07 23.03 -19.86
C LEU A 3 68.64 23.31 -20.34
N ALA A 4 67.64 22.53 -19.89
CA ALA A 4 66.26 22.67 -20.42
C ALA A 4 65.13 22.46 -19.39
N THR A 5 65.32 22.76 -18.10
CA THR A 5 64.26 22.51 -17.10
C THR A 5 64.01 23.61 -16.07
N LEU A 6 64.66 24.78 -16.16
CA LEU A 6 64.51 25.86 -15.16
C LEU A 6 63.65 27.06 -15.60
N SER A 7 62.94 26.99 -16.73
CA SER A 7 62.15 28.13 -17.27
C SER A 7 60.64 28.08 -16.99
N ARG A 8 60.15 27.16 -16.14
CA ARG A 8 58.70 26.99 -15.90
C ARG A 8 58.27 27.24 -14.45
N TRP A 9 58.89 28.19 -13.77
CA TRP A 9 58.35 28.74 -12.53
C TRP A 9 58.50 30.27 -12.57
N ASN A 10 57.40 30.96 -12.86
CA ASN A 10 57.28 32.40 -12.71
C ASN A 10 56.38 32.69 -11.50
N PRO A 11 56.93 33.11 -10.35
CA PRO A 11 56.14 33.40 -9.14
C PRO A 11 55.25 34.64 -9.27
N PHE A 12 55.35 35.39 -10.38
CA PHE A 12 54.47 36.52 -10.73
C PHE A 12 53.42 36.15 -11.78
N ALA A 13 53.24 34.87 -12.11
CA ALA A 13 52.11 34.44 -12.91
C ALA A 13 50.81 34.69 -12.13
N ALA A 14 49.93 35.54 -12.66
CA ALA A 14 48.60 35.75 -12.10
C ALA A 14 47.89 34.39 -11.95
N PRO A 15 47.14 34.16 -10.85
CA PRO A 15 46.35 32.95 -10.72
C PRO A 15 45.43 32.81 -11.94
N PRO A 16 45.20 31.58 -12.45
CA PRO A 16 44.28 31.38 -13.56
C PRO A 16 42.94 32.06 -13.21
N PRO A 17 42.34 32.81 -14.15
CA PRO A 17 41.05 33.43 -13.88
C PRO A 17 40.06 32.34 -13.45
N PRO A 18 39.20 32.61 -12.44
CA PRO A 18 38.16 31.66 -12.06
C PRO A 18 37.27 31.36 -13.29
N PRO A 19 36.71 30.15 -13.42
CA PRO A 19 35.86 29.81 -14.55
C PRO A 19 34.73 30.83 -14.69
N GLU A 20 34.49 31.22 -15.94
CA GLU A 20 33.59 32.29 -16.42
C GLU A 20 32.11 31.92 -16.21
N SER A 21 31.70 31.73 -14.95
CA SER A 21 30.30 31.53 -14.54
C SER A 21 29.97 32.30 -13.26
N THR A 22 30.66 33.42 -13.01
CA THR A 22 30.25 34.41 -11.99
C THR A 22 29.09 35.30 -12.49
N SER A 23 28.28 34.81 -13.43
CA SER A 23 26.99 35.40 -13.75
C SER A 23 25.92 34.68 -12.93
N LEU A 24 25.02 35.44 -12.29
CA LEU A 24 23.90 34.88 -11.52
C LEU A 24 23.05 33.91 -12.35
N LEU A 25 23.03 34.09 -13.67
CA LEU A 25 22.33 33.19 -14.59
C LEU A 25 22.96 31.79 -14.62
N GLY A 26 24.29 31.67 -14.55
CA GLY A 26 24.97 30.38 -14.42
C GLY A 26 24.65 29.69 -13.08
N ARG A 27 24.56 30.48 -12.01
CA ARG A 27 24.16 30.05 -10.65
C ARG A 27 22.65 29.87 -10.44
N MET A 28 21.83 30.16 -11.45
CA MET A 28 20.40 29.86 -11.46
C MET A 28 20.11 28.59 -12.26
N GLN A 29 20.89 28.34 -13.33
CA GLN A 29 20.75 27.16 -14.18
C GLN A 29 21.16 25.87 -13.45
N ASP A 30 22.21 25.92 -12.64
CA ASP A 30 22.72 24.82 -11.80
C ASP A 30 21.75 24.46 -10.65
N ILE A 31 21.15 25.46 -9.99
CA ILE A 31 20.11 25.24 -8.95
C ILE A 31 18.88 24.55 -9.58
N ALA A 32 18.46 24.99 -10.77
CA ALA A 32 17.34 24.38 -11.47
C ALA A 32 17.61 22.92 -11.88
N THR A 33 18.83 22.58 -12.30
CA THR A 33 19.19 21.19 -12.63
C THR A 33 19.29 20.30 -11.40
N HIS A 34 19.71 20.83 -10.25
CA HIS A 34 19.89 20.07 -9.01
C HIS A 34 18.55 19.73 -8.33
N GLU A 35 17.53 20.60 -8.42
CA GLU A 35 16.17 20.29 -7.94
C GLU A 35 15.50 19.17 -8.76
N LEU A 36 15.76 19.13 -10.07
CA LEU A 36 15.19 18.12 -10.97
C LEU A 36 15.87 16.75 -10.81
N GLU A 37 17.18 16.70 -10.56
CA GLU A 37 17.87 15.44 -10.25
C GLU A 37 17.48 14.88 -8.89
N SER A 38 17.36 15.73 -7.86
CA SER A 38 16.86 15.31 -6.54
C SER A 38 15.46 14.71 -6.64
N SER A 39 14.57 15.35 -7.40
CA SER A 39 13.22 14.83 -7.64
C SER A 39 13.23 13.49 -8.37
N ARG A 40 14.09 13.32 -9.39
CA ARG A 40 14.21 12.04 -10.12
C ARG A 40 14.79 10.92 -9.25
N ALA A 41 15.76 11.22 -8.41
CA ALA A 41 16.34 10.27 -7.46
C ALA A 41 15.31 9.82 -6.42
N LEU A 42 14.55 10.75 -5.85
CA LEU A 42 13.45 10.42 -4.93
C LEU A 42 12.35 9.58 -5.60
N LEU A 43 12.07 9.83 -6.88
CA LEU A 43 11.10 9.06 -7.65
C LEU A 43 11.59 7.65 -7.99
N SER A 44 12.88 7.47 -8.31
CA SER A 44 13.44 6.12 -8.53
C SER A 44 13.47 5.32 -7.23
N ASP A 45 13.85 5.94 -6.11
CA ASP A 45 13.86 5.29 -4.80
C ASP A 45 12.45 4.92 -4.34
N PHE A 46 11.46 5.78 -4.60
CA PHE A 46 10.05 5.48 -4.35
C PHE A 46 9.52 4.36 -5.23
N GLN A 47 9.93 4.32 -6.50
CA GLN A 47 9.57 3.25 -7.42
C GLN A 47 10.17 1.91 -6.98
N ASP A 48 11.43 1.89 -6.55
CA ASP A 48 12.10 0.71 -6.01
C ASP A 48 11.43 0.23 -4.72
N PHE A 49 10.93 1.15 -3.91
CA PHE A 49 10.16 0.86 -2.71
C PHE A 49 8.78 0.25 -2.99
N ILE A 50 8.02 0.78 -3.95
CA ILE A 50 6.72 0.19 -4.34
C ILE A 50 6.91 -1.24 -4.88
N GLN A 51 8.01 -1.49 -5.61
CA GLN A 51 8.32 -2.80 -6.17
C GLN A 51 8.62 -3.87 -5.12
N GLN A 52 8.84 -3.51 -3.85
CA GLN A 52 9.07 -4.47 -2.77
C GLN A 52 7.85 -5.35 -2.44
N GLY A 53 6.67 -5.08 -3.01
CA GLY A 53 5.49 -5.97 -3.07
C GLY A 53 4.76 -6.19 -1.74
N ASN A 54 5.49 -6.54 -0.69
CA ASN A 54 5.00 -6.76 0.68
C ASN A 54 4.28 -5.53 1.25
N MET A 55 4.76 -4.32 0.95
CA MET A 55 4.09 -3.10 1.42
C MET A 55 2.87 -2.72 0.56
N LEU A 56 2.90 -2.99 -0.74
CA LEU A 56 1.81 -2.57 -1.64
C LEU A 56 0.51 -3.31 -1.30
N ASP A 57 0.59 -4.60 -1.02
CA ASP A 57 -0.58 -5.42 -0.66
C ASP A 57 -1.20 -4.95 0.68
N LEU A 58 -0.35 -4.63 1.67
CA LEU A 58 -0.80 -4.06 2.94
C LEU A 58 -1.45 -2.68 2.76
N ALA A 59 -0.84 -1.81 1.96
CA ALA A 59 -1.34 -0.45 1.70
C ALA A 59 -2.69 -0.48 0.99
N VAL A 60 -2.84 -1.34 -0.02
CA VAL A 60 -4.11 -1.53 -0.74
C VAL A 60 -5.20 -2.06 0.21
N GLY A 61 -4.85 -3.01 1.09
CA GLY A 61 -5.75 -3.51 2.13
C GLY A 61 -6.27 -2.43 3.08
N LEU A 62 -5.40 -1.53 3.55
CA LEU A 62 -5.78 -0.42 4.43
C LEU A 62 -6.69 0.60 3.74
N ILE A 63 -6.37 0.98 2.50
CA ILE A 63 -7.16 1.95 1.73
C ILE A 63 -8.55 1.38 1.45
N LEU A 64 -8.64 0.15 0.95
CA LEU A 64 -9.93 -0.51 0.71
C LEU A 64 -10.72 -0.69 2.01
N GLY A 65 -10.06 -1.06 3.10
CA GLY A 65 -10.69 -1.18 4.42
C GLY A 65 -11.29 0.14 4.92
N SER A 66 -10.55 1.25 4.78
CA SER A 66 -11.01 2.57 5.23
C SER A 66 -12.23 3.07 4.45
N ARG A 67 -12.26 2.87 3.13
CA ARG A 67 -13.39 3.28 2.27
C ARG A 67 -14.60 2.41 2.49
N PHE A 68 -14.40 1.10 2.63
CA PHE A 68 -15.50 0.17 2.94
C PHE A 68 -16.14 0.50 4.29
N SER A 69 -15.33 0.78 5.33
CA SER A 69 -15.84 1.19 6.64
C SER A 69 -16.68 2.48 6.56
N ALA A 70 -16.28 3.45 5.74
CA ALA A 70 -17.04 4.69 5.58
C ALA A 70 -18.43 4.45 4.95
N ILE A 71 -18.52 3.56 3.96
CA ILE A 71 -19.78 3.19 3.31
C ILE A 71 -20.72 2.50 4.32
N LEU A 72 -20.18 1.60 5.15
CA LEU A 72 -20.95 0.90 6.16
C LEU A 72 -21.51 1.86 7.22
N ASN A 73 -20.68 2.81 7.67
CA ASN A 73 -21.09 3.81 8.65
C ASN A 73 -22.18 4.74 8.10
N SER A 74 -22.06 5.21 6.85
CA SER A 74 -23.10 6.02 6.20
C SER A 74 -24.40 5.24 6.08
N LEU A 75 -24.35 3.96 5.68
CA LEU A 75 -25.55 3.14 5.59
C LEU A 75 -26.26 2.95 6.95
N VAL A 76 -25.50 2.85 8.05
CA VAL A 76 -26.09 2.71 9.40
C VAL A 76 -26.68 4.03 9.89
N VAL A 77 -25.95 5.13 9.74
CA VAL A 77 -26.42 6.47 10.14
C VAL A 77 -27.63 6.89 9.31
N ASP A 78 -27.60 6.67 7.99
CA ASP A 78 -28.61 7.20 7.06
C ASP A 78 -29.89 6.34 7.02
N ILE A 79 -29.81 5.03 7.29
CA ILE A 79 -30.98 4.14 7.21
C ILE A 79 -31.45 3.65 8.57
N VAL A 80 -30.56 3.36 9.54
CA VAL A 80 -30.97 2.70 10.78
C VAL A 80 -31.23 3.68 11.92
N SER A 81 -30.38 4.70 12.12
CA SER A 81 -30.59 5.75 13.13
C SER A 81 -31.96 6.47 13.02
N PRO A 82 -32.49 6.83 11.83
CA PRO A 82 -33.83 7.41 11.74
C PRO A 82 -34.96 6.44 12.14
N ILE A 83 -34.78 5.12 11.96
CA ILE A 83 -35.77 4.12 12.34
C ILE A 83 -35.82 3.96 13.87
N THR A 84 -34.69 4.06 14.55
CA THR A 84 -34.61 4.00 16.02
C THR A 84 -35.01 5.32 16.69
N SER A 85 -34.74 6.46 16.05
CA SER A 85 -35.13 7.77 16.57
C SER A 85 -36.62 8.07 16.44
N LEU A 86 -37.34 7.54 15.44
CA LEU A 86 -38.81 7.65 15.38
C LEU A 86 -39.53 6.94 16.53
N LEU A 87 -38.92 5.88 17.10
CA LEU A 87 -39.40 5.23 18.33
C LEU A 87 -39.04 6.03 19.59
N SER A 88 -37.96 6.83 19.56
CA SER A 88 -37.50 7.65 20.69
C SER A 88 -38.07 9.08 20.69
N ALA A 89 -38.57 9.56 19.56
CA ALA A 89 -39.11 10.92 19.38
C ALA A 89 -40.54 11.10 19.89
N ARG A 90 -41.19 10.06 20.44
CA ARG A 90 -42.55 10.18 20.98
C ARG A 90 -42.61 10.64 22.44
N ASP A 91 -41.51 10.63 23.19
CA ASP A 91 -41.51 10.93 24.64
C ASP A 91 -40.45 11.97 25.09
N ALA A 92 -40.15 13.00 24.29
CA ALA A 92 -39.25 14.10 24.68
C ALA A 92 -39.89 15.12 25.66
N GLY A 93 -40.75 14.65 26.57
CA GLY A 93 -41.33 15.40 27.67
C GLY A 93 -40.58 15.27 29.00
N ALA A 94 -39.26 15.00 28.99
CA ALA A 94 -38.49 14.83 30.22
C ALA A 94 -37.08 15.45 30.14
N VAL A 95 -36.70 16.08 31.25
CA VAL A 95 -35.44 16.78 31.52
C VAL A 95 -34.21 15.92 31.17
N THR A 96 -33.38 16.39 30.25
CA THR A 96 -32.18 15.69 29.78
C THR A 96 -30.96 16.00 30.68
N ILE A 97 -30.64 15.05 31.55
CA ILE A 97 -29.23 14.72 31.80
C ILE A 97 -28.72 14.03 30.51
N ASN A 98 -27.45 14.18 30.10
CA ASN A 98 -26.85 13.71 28.84
C ASN A 98 -26.91 12.17 28.57
N TYR A 99 -27.92 11.46 29.04
CA TYR A 99 -28.17 10.05 28.74
C TYR A 99 -28.53 9.81 27.28
N GLY A 100 -29.13 10.79 26.59
CA GLY A 100 -29.45 10.67 25.16
C GLY A 100 -28.21 10.36 24.31
N LEU A 101 -27.09 11.06 24.56
CA LEU A 101 -25.84 10.85 23.82
C LEU A 101 -25.21 9.48 24.13
N PHE A 102 -25.32 9.01 25.37
CA PHE A 102 -24.80 7.70 25.75
C PHE A 102 -25.60 6.55 25.11
N VAL A 103 -26.94 6.66 25.12
CA VAL A 103 -27.82 5.65 24.52
C VAL A 103 -27.70 5.63 23.00
N GLU A 104 -27.48 6.78 22.36
CA GLU A 104 -27.17 6.87 20.93
C GLU A 104 -25.90 6.09 20.59
N ASN A 105 -24.79 6.37 21.28
CA ASN A 105 -23.50 5.68 21.04
C ASN A 105 -23.59 4.16 21.26
N VAL A 106 -24.37 3.72 22.25
CA VAL A 106 -24.59 2.29 22.53
C VAL A 106 -25.44 1.64 21.43
N THR A 107 -26.45 2.36 20.93
CA THR A 107 -27.33 1.89 19.84
C THR A 107 -26.54 1.77 18.54
N ASP A 108 -25.72 2.77 18.21
CA ASP A 108 -24.83 2.75 17.05
C ASP A 108 -23.81 1.61 17.14
N PHE A 109 -23.26 1.32 18.31
CA PHE A 109 -22.35 0.20 18.50
C PHE A 109 -23.04 -1.14 18.22
N LEU A 110 -24.23 -1.37 18.78
CA LEU A 110 -24.96 -2.62 18.61
C LEU A 110 -25.43 -2.82 17.15
N ILE A 111 -25.92 -1.75 16.51
CA ILE A 111 -26.40 -1.81 15.12
C ILE A 111 -25.25 -2.02 14.15
N ASN A 112 -24.16 -1.26 14.28
CA ASN A 112 -22.97 -1.44 13.45
C ASN A 112 -22.40 -2.86 13.62
N ALA A 113 -22.33 -3.40 14.84
CA ALA A 113 -21.81 -4.76 15.06
C ALA A 113 -22.64 -5.83 14.33
N VAL A 114 -23.96 -5.79 14.43
CA VAL A 114 -24.86 -6.75 13.74
C VAL A 114 -24.81 -6.56 12.23
N PHE A 115 -24.84 -5.32 11.75
CA PHE A 115 -24.81 -5.01 10.33
C PHE A 115 -23.50 -5.45 9.68
N LEU A 116 -22.35 -5.15 10.29
CA LEU A 116 -21.03 -5.57 9.82
C LEU A 116 -20.91 -7.09 9.78
N PHE A 117 -21.42 -7.79 10.79
CA PHE A 117 -21.41 -9.26 10.82
C PHE A 117 -22.14 -9.86 9.60
N PHE A 118 -23.35 -9.39 9.31
CA PHE A 118 -24.11 -9.87 8.16
C PHE A 118 -23.50 -9.44 6.83
N ALA A 119 -23.07 -8.18 6.71
CA ALA A 119 -22.43 -7.66 5.50
C ALA A 119 -21.15 -8.44 5.17
N VAL A 120 -20.27 -8.66 6.14
CA VAL A 120 -19.04 -9.43 5.97
C VAL A 120 -19.36 -10.89 5.61
N LYS A 121 -20.33 -11.54 6.27
CA LYS A 121 -20.70 -12.92 5.88
C LYS A 121 -21.22 -12.99 4.45
N LYS A 122 -22.04 -12.04 4.01
CA LYS A 122 -22.56 -12.01 2.63
C LYS A 122 -21.46 -11.75 1.61
N VAL A 123 -20.58 -10.79 1.86
CA VAL A 123 -19.43 -10.53 0.99
C VAL A 123 -18.50 -11.74 0.95
N PHE A 124 -18.19 -12.35 2.10
CA PHE A 124 -17.35 -13.54 2.16
C PHE A 124 -17.98 -14.72 1.40
N GLU A 125 -19.27 -14.97 1.59
CA GLU A 125 -20.01 -16.02 0.88
C GLU A 125 -20.03 -15.81 -0.65
N ILE A 126 -20.16 -14.56 -1.10
CA ILE A 126 -20.21 -14.20 -2.53
C ILE A 126 -18.81 -14.25 -3.17
N VAL A 127 -17.80 -13.69 -2.51
CA VAL A 127 -16.46 -13.49 -3.06
C VAL A 127 -15.58 -14.75 -2.92
N PHE A 128 -15.64 -15.45 -1.78
CA PHE A 128 -14.78 -16.62 -1.52
C PHE A 128 -15.31 -17.94 -2.09
N LYS A 129 -16.43 -17.94 -2.83
CA LYS A 129 -16.92 -19.13 -3.54
C LYS A 129 -16.09 -19.51 -4.79
N ARG A 130 -14.90 -18.92 -4.96
CA ARG A 130 -13.95 -19.32 -6.01
C ARG A 130 -12.94 -20.29 -5.43
N ASN A 131 -13.10 -21.58 -5.77
CA ASN A 131 -12.03 -22.56 -5.66
C ASN A 131 -10.89 -22.13 -6.57
N PHE A 132 -9.97 -21.28 -6.09
CA PHE A 132 -8.73 -21.01 -6.79
C PHE A 132 -8.03 -22.36 -6.90
N LEU A 133 -7.97 -22.90 -8.11
CA LEU A 133 -7.16 -24.07 -8.42
C LEU A 133 -5.71 -23.68 -8.11
N VAL A 134 -5.28 -23.95 -6.88
CA VAL A 134 -3.90 -23.73 -6.43
C VAL A 134 -3.04 -24.58 -7.35
N LYS A 135 -2.37 -23.91 -8.30
CA LYS A 135 -1.42 -24.56 -9.19
C LYS A 135 -0.17 -24.81 -8.36
N LYS A 136 0.12 -26.09 -8.11
CA LYS A 136 1.33 -26.52 -7.43
C LYS A 136 2.43 -26.72 -8.47
N GLN A 137 3.67 -26.36 -8.13
CA GLN A 137 4.81 -26.61 -9.00
C GLN A 137 5.30 -28.04 -8.79
N CYS A 138 5.49 -28.79 -9.88
CA CYS A 138 6.05 -30.14 -9.81
C CYS A 138 7.55 -30.06 -9.42
N PRO A 139 8.03 -30.83 -8.43
CA PRO A 139 9.44 -30.78 -8.02
C PRO A 139 10.41 -31.31 -9.08
N TYR A 140 9.94 -32.16 -10.00
CA TYR A 140 10.76 -32.79 -11.02
C TYR A 140 10.92 -31.93 -12.27
N CYS A 141 9.80 -31.49 -12.86
CA CYS A 141 9.80 -30.76 -14.13
C CYS A 141 9.58 -29.26 -14.00
N LYS A 142 9.38 -28.74 -12.78
CA LYS A 142 9.12 -27.32 -12.47
C LYS A 142 7.91 -26.70 -13.19
N GLU A 143 7.08 -27.52 -13.83
CA GLU A 143 5.87 -27.09 -14.51
C GLU A 143 4.69 -26.98 -13.52
N PHE A 144 3.75 -26.07 -13.81
CA PHE A 144 2.54 -25.89 -12.99
C PHE A 144 1.52 -27.00 -13.25
N VAL A 145 1.19 -27.75 -12.20
CA VAL A 145 0.24 -28.87 -12.24
C VAL A 145 -1.02 -28.52 -11.43
N LYS A 146 -2.18 -29.04 -11.85
CA LYS A 146 -3.45 -28.86 -11.12
C LYS A 146 -3.33 -29.40 -9.68
N GLY A 147 -3.88 -28.67 -8.71
CA GLY A 147 -3.73 -28.92 -7.27
C GLY A 147 -3.99 -30.35 -6.79
N ASN A 148 -4.94 -31.07 -7.41
CA ASN A 148 -5.30 -32.44 -7.01
C ASN A 148 -4.75 -33.54 -7.95
N ALA A 149 -3.81 -33.21 -8.85
CA ALA A 149 -3.22 -34.24 -9.70
C ALA A 149 -2.25 -35.12 -8.88
N THR A 150 -2.40 -36.44 -9.00
CA THR A 150 -1.46 -37.46 -8.49
C THR A 150 -0.34 -37.75 -9.49
N ARG A 151 -0.54 -37.49 -10.78
CA ARG A 151 0.50 -37.65 -11.81
C ARG A 151 0.71 -36.38 -12.61
N CYS A 152 1.97 -36.03 -12.85
CA CYS A 152 2.31 -34.88 -13.68
C CYS A 152 2.09 -35.19 -15.16
N LYS A 153 1.34 -34.34 -15.88
CA LYS A 153 1.11 -34.49 -17.33
C LYS A 153 2.40 -34.29 -18.17
N HIS A 154 3.35 -33.51 -17.66
CA HIS A 154 4.54 -33.13 -18.42
C HIS A 154 5.66 -34.15 -18.34
N CYS A 155 5.95 -34.66 -17.14
CA CYS A 155 7.02 -35.64 -16.91
C CYS A 155 6.54 -37.05 -16.52
N GLY A 156 5.24 -37.26 -16.30
CA GLY A 156 4.68 -38.57 -15.96
C GLY A 156 5.02 -39.09 -14.54
N SER A 157 5.81 -38.34 -13.77
CA SER A 157 6.19 -38.69 -12.40
C SER A 157 4.97 -38.72 -11.47
N ASN A 158 4.99 -39.64 -10.51
CA ASN A 158 4.01 -39.69 -9.44
C ASN A 158 4.37 -38.61 -8.40
N ILE A 159 3.43 -37.72 -8.15
CA ILE A 159 3.51 -36.67 -7.14
C ILE A 159 2.53 -37.02 -6.03
N ASP A 160 2.83 -38.10 -5.31
CA ASP A 160 2.09 -38.47 -4.11
C ASP A 160 2.27 -37.38 -3.06
N PHE A 161 1.17 -36.81 -2.61
CA PHE A 161 1.15 -35.78 -1.60
C PHE A 161 1.35 -36.43 -0.23
N PRO A 162 2.48 -36.26 0.48
CA PRO A 162 2.47 -36.45 1.92
C PRO A 162 1.52 -35.39 2.52
N PRO A 163 0.74 -35.72 3.56
CA PRO A 163 -0.13 -34.75 4.21
C PRO A 163 0.74 -33.58 4.68
N SER A 164 0.37 -32.38 4.23
CA SER A 164 1.05 -31.12 4.49
C SER A 164 1.49 -30.97 5.94
N SER A 165 2.77 -31.20 6.23
CA SER A 165 3.41 -30.69 7.44
C SER A 165 4.94 -30.67 7.33
N ARG A 166 5.50 -29.51 7.67
CA ARG A 166 6.85 -29.20 8.18
C ARG A 166 7.99 -28.87 7.20
N GLY A 167 8.46 -27.63 7.34
CA GLY A 167 9.81 -27.13 7.06
C GLY A 167 10.02 -26.69 5.62
N VAL A 168 10.38 -25.44 5.30
CA VAL A 168 11.24 -24.47 5.98
C VAL A 168 10.69 -23.05 5.78
#